data_AF-A0A7C4JMU7-F1
#
_entry.id   AF-A0A7C4JMU7-F1
#
_cell.length_a   1.000
_cell.length_b   1.000
_cell.length_c   1.000
_cell.angle_alpha   90.00
_cell.angle_beta   90.00
_cell.angle_gamma   90.00
#
_symmetry.space_group_name_H-M   'P 1'
#
loop_
_entity.id
_entity.type
_entity.pdbx_description
1 polymer ?
#
loop_
_entity_poly.entity_id
_entity_poly.type
_entity_poly.pdbx_seq_one_letter_code
_entity_poly.pdbx_strand_id
1 'polypeptide(L)'
;MVILTSKRTLRATFTMILSYSLKHKLFLPHDIMVYTHGLIRRGVVEDHWRDWIFFWKTPYSWRMDNDIYNLYMKGYLRKLCVGNICGFYTLTNKSIHYLKKSTL
;
A
#
# COMPACT_ATOMS: atom_id res chain seq x y z
N MET A 1 0.55 15.68 13.83
CA MET A 1 -0.27 16.13 12.69
C MET A 1 -0.95 14.92 12.08
N VAL A 2 -2.25 14.74 12.27
CA VAL A 2 -2.99 13.62 11.65
C VAL A 2 -3.36 14.06 10.24
N ILE A 3 -2.61 13.62 9.23
CA ILE A 3 -2.97 13.87 7.84
C ILE A 3 -4.21 13.01 7.55
N LEU A 4 -5.35 13.66 7.33
CA LEU A 4 -6.59 12.99 6.92
C LEU A 4 -6.42 12.50 5.48
N THR A 5 -5.95 11.27 5.30
CA THR A 5 -5.91 10.60 4.00
C THR A 5 -7.34 10.43 3.47
N SER A 6 -7.59 10.87 2.23
CA SER A 6 -8.93 10.78 1.62
C SER A 6 -9.39 9.32 1.47
N LYS A 7 -10.71 9.08 1.52
CA LYS A 7 -11.31 7.75 1.31
C LYS A 7 -10.88 7.14 -0.04
N ARG A 8 -10.71 7.99 -1.07
CA ARG A 8 -10.26 7.60 -2.41
C ARG A 8 -8.81 7.11 -2.39
N THR A 9 -7.92 7.86 -1.74
CA THR A 9 -6.50 7.50 -1.59
C THR A 9 -6.36 6.17 -0.85
N LEU A 10 -7.05 6.00 0.28
CA LEU A 10 -7.02 4.73 1.04
C LEU A 10 -7.50 3.54 0.21
N ARG A 11 -8.56 3.72 -0.60
CA ARG A 11 -9.07 2.68 -1.50
C ARG A 11 -8.05 2.32 -2.57
N ALA A 12 -7.42 3.30 -3.21
CA ALA A 12 -6.37 3.07 -4.19
C ALA A 12 -5.20 2.28 -3.58
N THR A 13 -4.72 2.69 -2.40
CA THR A 13 -3.68 1.99 -1.64
C THR A 13 -4.07 0.54 -1.38
N PHE A 14 -5.29 0.28 -0.92
CA PHE A 14 -5.79 -1.07 -0.73
C PHE A 14 -5.82 -1.92 -1.99
N THR A 15 -6.34 -1.37 -3.09
CA THR A 15 -6.41 -2.06 -4.38
C THR A 15 -5.01 -2.42 -4.86
N MET A 16 -4.02 -1.54 -4.70
CA MET A 16 -2.64 -1.83 -5.05
C MET A 16 -2.01 -2.93 -4.19
N ILE A 17 -2.21 -2.89 -2.87
CA ILE A 17 -1.75 -3.95 -1.97
C ILE A 17 -2.38 -5.29 -2.37
N LEU A 18 -3.70 -5.32 -2.64
CA LEU A 18 -4.40 -6.53 -3.05
C LEU A 18 -3.90 -7.06 -4.40
N SER A 19 -3.79 -6.20 -5.43
CA SER A 19 -3.29 -6.59 -6.75
C SER A 19 -1.85 -7.11 -6.69
N TYR A 20 -1.02 -6.53 -5.83
CA TYR A 20 0.33 -7.02 -5.57
C TYR A 20 0.30 -8.40 -4.92
N SER A 21 -0.45 -8.58 -3.81
CA SER A 21 -0.56 -9.86 -3.10
C SER A 21 -1.08 -11.02 -3.97
N LEU A 22 -1.93 -10.74 -4.96
CA LEU A 22 -2.42 -11.75 -5.90
C LEU A 22 -1.38 -12.16 -6.94
N LYS A 23 -0.51 -11.23 -7.38
CA LYS A 23 0.51 -11.48 -8.41
C LYS A 23 1.80 -12.03 -7.84
N HIS A 24 2.22 -11.51 -6.71
CA HIS A 24 3.45 -11.89 -6.03
C HIS A 24 3.03 -12.38 -4.64
N LYS A 25 3.24 -13.67 -4.38
CA LYS A 25 2.72 -14.33 -3.17
C LYS A 25 3.25 -13.71 -1.87
N LEU A 26 4.25 -12.82 -1.90
CA LEU A 26 4.99 -12.44 -0.72
C LEU A 26 5.73 -11.08 -0.87
N PHE A 27 5.48 -10.18 0.08
CA PHE A 27 6.47 -9.34 0.78
C PHE A 27 6.94 -7.94 0.31
N LEU A 28 7.39 -7.21 1.34
CA LEU A 28 7.94 -5.85 1.57
C LEU A 28 7.13 -4.62 1.10
N PRO A 29 6.87 -3.64 2.00
CA PRO A 29 6.24 -2.36 1.63
C PRO A 29 7.04 -1.63 0.54
N HIS A 30 8.35 -1.86 0.49
CA HIS A 30 9.23 -1.36 -0.56
C HIS A 30 8.86 -1.88 -1.96
N ASP A 31 8.62 -3.18 -2.11
CA ASP A 31 8.26 -3.75 -3.41
C ASP A 31 6.87 -3.28 -3.87
N ILE A 32 5.97 -3.02 -2.92
CA ILE A 32 4.68 -2.39 -3.20
C ILE A 32 4.90 -0.96 -3.71
N MET A 33 5.80 -0.18 -3.12
CA MET A 33 6.15 1.16 -3.62
C MET A 33 6.73 1.12 -5.03
N VAL A 34 7.66 0.20 -5.31
CA VAL A 34 8.25 0.01 -6.65
C VAL A 34 7.20 -0.39 -7.67
N TYR A 35 6.36 -1.37 -7.34
CA TYR A 35 5.27 -1.84 -8.18
C TYR A 35 4.28 -0.71 -8.50
N THR A 36 3.83 0.01 -7.48
CA THR A 36 2.90 1.13 -7.60
C THR A 36 3.46 2.24 -8.48
N HIS A 37 4.70 2.66 -8.24
CA HIS A 37 5.35 3.68 -9.09
C HIS A 37 5.46 3.21 -10.55
N GLY A 38 5.75 1.92 -10.77
CA GLY A 38 5.76 1.32 -12.10
C GLY A 38 4.41 1.39 -12.81
N LEU A 39 3.29 1.20 -12.10
CA LEU A 39 1.94 1.36 -12.65
C LEU A 39 1.62 2.82 -12.99
N ILE A 40 2.03 3.76 -12.13
CA ILE A 40 1.87 5.21 -12.35
C ILE A 40 2.62 5.63 -13.62
N ARG A 41 3.90 5.24 -13.75
CA ARG A 41 4.72 5.60 -14.92
C ARG A 41 4.16 5.06 -16.24
N ARG A 42 3.43 3.96 -16.20
CA ARG A 42 2.75 3.35 -17.36
C ARG A 42 1.36 3.95 -17.62
N GLY A 43 0.91 4.92 -16.82
CA GLY A 43 -0.42 5.53 -16.94
C GLY A 43 -1.58 4.59 -16.56
N VAL A 44 -1.30 3.47 -15.87
CA VAL A 44 -2.32 2.48 -15.49
C VAL A 44 -3.11 2.95 -14.27
N VAL A 45 -2.46 3.68 -13.37
CA VAL A 45 -3.08 4.27 -12.18
C VAL A 45 -2.66 5.73 -12.04
N GLU A 46 -3.55 6.54 -11.50
CA GLU A 46 -3.29 7.96 -11.23
C GLU A 46 -2.27 8.12 -10.09
N ASP A 47 -1.36 9.10 -10.21
CA ASP A 47 -0.45 9.44 -9.11
C ASP A 47 -1.16 10.28 -8.04
N HIS A 48 -1.59 9.59 -6.98
CA HIS A 48 -2.25 10.23 -5.84
C HIS A 48 -1.30 10.80 -4.80
N TRP A 49 -0.02 10.42 -4.84
CA TRP A 49 0.92 10.79 -3.79
C TRP A 49 1.79 11.98 -4.17
N ARG A 50 2.18 12.10 -5.45
CA ARG A 50 2.89 13.27 -6.04
C ARG A 50 4.18 13.68 -5.34
N ASP A 51 4.69 12.87 -4.40
CA ASP A 51 5.85 13.16 -3.55
C ASP A 51 6.96 12.11 -3.72
N TRP A 52 7.05 11.54 -4.93
CA TRP A 52 8.04 10.53 -5.26
C TRP A 52 9.46 11.09 -5.25
N ILE A 53 10.34 10.46 -4.49
CA ILE A 53 11.79 10.70 -4.45
C ILE A 53 12.55 9.42 -4.81
N PHE A 54 13.71 9.55 -5.44
CA PHE A 54 14.56 8.40 -5.78
C PHE A 54 15.68 8.26 -4.75
N PHE A 55 15.58 7.24 -3.90
CA PHE A 55 16.65 6.87 -2.97
C PHE A 55 17.41 5.69 -3.56
N TRP A 56 18.69 5.87 -3.90
CA TRP A 56 19.57 4.80 -4.44
C TRP A 56 18.96 4.03 -5.64
N LYS A 57 18.32 4.76 -6.56
CA LYS A 57 17.58 4.26 -7.75
C LYS A 57 16.20 3.66 -7.49
N THR A 58 15.72 3.66 -6.25
CA THR A 58 14.37 3.18 -5.95
C THR A 58 13.40 4.31 -5.67
N PRO A 59 12.20 4.33 -6.29
CA PRO A 59 11.17 5.30 -5.96
C PRO A 59 10.63 5.08 -4.54
N TYR A 60 10.47 6.16 -3.81
CA TYR A 60 9.90 6.21 -2.47
C TYR A 60 8.90 7.37 -2.38
N SER A 61 7.77 7.16 -1.69
CA SER A 61 6.77 8.19 -1.43
C SER A 61 6.44 8.20 0.06
N TRP A 62 6.65 9.35 0.71
CA TRP A 62 6.35 9.54 2.13
C TRP A 62 4.87 9.36 2.42
N ARG A 63 4.00 9.88 1.55
CA ARG A 63 2.55 9.75 1.70
C ARG A 63 2.09 8.32 1.53
N MET A 64 2.65 7.57 0.58
CA MET A 64 2.31 6.16 0.39
C MET A 64 2.71 5.33 1.62
N ASP A 65 3.91 5.54 2.14
CA ASP A 65 4.41 4.85 3.33
C ASP A 65 3.54 5.17 4.56
N ASN A 66 3.20 6.46 4.75
CA ASN A 66 2.29 6.90 5.81
C ASN A 66 0.89 6.30 5.68
N ASP A 67 0.36 6.16 4.47
CA ASP A 67 -0.95 5.51 4.24
C ASP A 67 -0.91 4.02 4.59
N ILE A 68 0.15 3.30 4.21
CA ILE A 68 0.37 1.91 4.58
C ILE A 68 0.44 1.78 6.11
N TYR A 69 1.21 2.65 6.77
CA TYR A 69 1.31 2.69 8.22
C TYR A 69 -0.04 2.97 8.89
N ASN A 70 -0.81 3.93 8.38
CA ASN A 70 -2.14 4.24 8.88
C ASN A 70 -3.12 3.07 8.73
N LEU A 71 -3.08 2.34 7.61
CA LEU A 71 -3.87 1.13 7.42
C LEU A 71 -3.48 0.04 8.41
N TYR A 72 -2.18 -0.13 8.68
CA TYR A 72 -1.70 -1.03 9.72
C TYR A 72 -2.21 -0.64 11.11
N MET A 73 -2.04 0.61 11.53
CA MET A 73 -2.49 1.10 12.84
C MET A 73 -4.00 0.96 13.05
N LYS A 74 -4.79 1.03 11.96
CA LYS A 74 -6.25 0.84 11.99
C LYS A 74 -6.69 -0.64 11.96
N GLY A 75 -5.75 -1.59 11.95
CA GLY A 75 -6.01 -3.03 11.94
C GLY A 75 -6.46 -3.58 10.59
N TYR A 76 -6.27 -2.80 9.52
CA TYR A 76 -6.53 -3.25 8.16
C TYR A 76 -5.36 -4.07 7.59
N LEU A 77 -4.14 -3.74 8.02
CA LEU A 77 -2.98 -4.55 7.71
C LEU A 77 -2.52 -5.28 8.97
N ARG A 78 -2.03 -6.50 8.79
CA ARG A 78 -1.37 -7.32 9.80
C ARG A 78 0.11 -7.41 9.44
N LYS A 79 0.99 -7.22 10.42
CA LYS A 79 2.41 -7.54 10.23
C LYS A 79 2.59 -9.06 10.16
N LEU A 80 3.41 -9.51 9.22
CA LEU A 80 3.89 -10.88 9.13
C LEU A 80 5.40 -10.89 9.39
N CYS A 81 5.84 -11.95 10.05
CA CYS A 81 7.24 -12.32 10.14
C CYS A 81 7.38 -13.71 9.53
N VAL A 82 8.45 -13.93 8.75
CA VAL A 82 8.82 -15.25 8.25
C VAL A 82 10.24 -15.53 8.68
N GLY A 83 10.39 -16.50 9.58
CA GLY A 83 11.62 -16.69 10.33
C GLY A 83 11.96 -15.41 11.12
N ASN A 84 13.19 -14.94 10.99
CA ASN A 84 13.69 -13.74 11.68
C ASN A 84 13.41 -12.43 10.91
N ILE A 85 12.77 -12.50 9.76
CA ILE A 85 12.49 -11.31 8.95
C ILE A 85 11.08 -10.82 9.30
N CYS A 86 11.01 -9.67 9.94
CA CYS A 86 9.78 -8.96 10.28
C CYS A 86 9.72 -7.64 9.49
N GLY A 87 8.56 -7.34 8.92
CA GLY A 87 8.39 -6.14 8.07
C GLY A 87 7.36 -6.29 6.97
N PHE A 88 6.68 -7.43 6.93
CA PHE A 88 5.69 -7.73 5.90
C PHE A 88 4.31 -7.27 6.33
N TYR A 89 3.49 -6.84 5.38
CA TYR A 89 2.09 -6.50 5.63
C TYR A 89 1.19 -7.41 4.81
N THR A 90 0.11 -7.92 5.41
CA THR A 90 -0.97 -8.61 4.72
C THR A 90 -2.31 -7.99 5.03
N LEU A 91 -3.28 -8.16 4.14
CA LEU A 91 -4.66 -7.72 4.36
C LEU A 91 -5.32 -8.57 5.45
N THR A 92 -6.03 -7.92 6.36
CA THR A 92 -6.91 -8.60 7.32
C THR A 92 -8.31 -8.81 6.73
N ASN A 93 -9.12 -9.67 7.35
CA ASN A 93 -10.54 -9.83 6.98
C ASN A 93 -11.31 -8.49 7.03
N LYS A 94 -10.92 -7.58 7.92
CA LYS A 94 -11.46 -6.22 8.04
C LYS A 94 -11.28 -5.41 6.76
N SER A 95 -10.16 -5.60 6.07
CA SER A 95 -9.81 -4.93 4.81
C SER A 95 -10.65 -5.42 3.65
N ILE A 96 -10.82 -6.74 3.56
CA ILE A 96 -11.68 -7.37 2.55
C ILE A 96 -13.12 -6.86 2.72
N HIS A 97 -13.61 -6.78 3.96
CA HIS A 97 -14.94 -6.23 4.25
C HIS A 97 -15.07 -4.74 3.89
N TYR A 98 -14.05 -3.92 4.21
CA TYR A 98 -14.04 -2.50 3.84
C TYR A 98 -14.03 -2.27 2.32
N LEU A 99 -13.24 -3.07 1.59
CA LEU A 99 -13.19 -3.02 0.13
C LEU A 99 -14.55 -3.38 -0.47
N LYS A 100 -15.20 -4.45 0.01
CA LYS A 100 -16.54 -4.87 -0.43
C LYS A 100 -17.60 -3.80 -0.18
N LYS A 101 -17.63 -3.20 1.02
CA LYS A 101 -18.60 -2.14 1.38
C LYS A 101 -18.41 -0.81 0.64
N SER A 102 -17.26 -0.58 0.02
CA SER A 102 -16.97 0.67 -0.71
C SER A 102 -17.32 0.60 -2.21
N THR A 103 -17.73 -0.57 -2.68
CA THR A 103 -18.17 -0.84 -4.08
C THR A 103 -19.68 -0.69 -4.28
N LEU A 104 -20.44 -0.54 -3.19
CA LEU A 104 -21.84 -0.11 -3.15
C LEU A 104 -21.88 1.38 -2.77
#